data_AF-A0A7Y0PP37-F1
#
_entry.id   AF-A0A7Y0PP37-F1
#
_cell.length_a   1.000
_cell.length_b   1.000
_cell.length_c   1.000
_cell.angle_alpha   90.00
_cell.angle_beta   90.00
_cell.angle_gamma   90.00
#
_symmetry.space_group_name_H-M   'P 1'
#
loop_
_entity.id
_entity.type
_entity.pdbx_description
1 polymer ?
#
loop_
_entity_poly.entity_id
_entity_poly.type
_entity_poly.pdbx_seq_one_letter_code
_entity_poly.pdbx_strand_id
1 'polypeptide(L)' 'MSQLDRCISNHLRRPNWFSIPEPLLKIALGEMSLLITEGQYVTPTVLLENGYIFQYTDMKEAIRSLY' A
#
# COMPACT_ATOMS: atom_id res chain seq x y z
N MET A 1 -3.54 -6.56 -2.35
CA MET A 1 -3.87 -5.33 -1.59
C MET A 1 -4.13 -5.54 -0.09
N SER A 2 -4.14 -6.75 0.48
CA SER A 2 -4.66 -6.99 1.84
C SER A 2 -3.86 -6.44 3.03
N GLN A 3 -2.53 -6.30 2.95
CA GLN A 3 -1.72 -5.87 4.10
C GLN A 3 -1.80 -4.36 4.36
N LEU A 4 -1.76 -3.54 3.30
CA LEU A 4 -1.86 -2.08 3.39
C LEU A 4 -3.22 -1.66 3.94
N ASP A 5 -4.31 -2.16 3.35
CA ASP A 5 -5.68 -1.85 3.76
C ASP A 5 -5.93 -2.24 5.22
N ARG A 6 -5.37 -3.38 5.64
CA ARG A 6 -5.43 -3.85 7.04
C ARG A 6 -4.63 -2.94 7.98
N CYS A 7 -3.45 -2.48 7.57
CA CYS A 7 -2.64 -1.57 8.38
C CYS A 7 -3.36 -0.22 8.59
N ILE A 8 -3.90 0.36 7.51
CA ILE A 8 -4.63 1.62 7.54
C ILE A 8 -5.91 1.51 8.37
N SER A 9 -6.73 0.48 8.13
CA SER A 9 -7.98 0.27 8.87
C SER A 9 -7.74 0.06 10.37
N ASN A 10 -6.70 -0.69 10.73
CA ASN A 10 -6.29 -0.84 12.13
C ASN A 10 -5.87 0.49 12.76
N HIS A 11 -5.05 1.29 12.07
CA HIS A 11 -4.59 2.59 12.58
C HIS A 11 -5.75 3.57 12.77
N LEU A 12 -6.62 3.69 11.75
CA LEU A 12 -7.78 4.58 11.77
C LEU A 12 -8.96 4.05 12.60
N ARG A 13 -8.86 2.83 13.14
CA ARG A 13 -9.96 2.12 13.84
C ARG A 13 -11.25 2.06 13.01
N ARG A 14 -11.13 1.94 11.69
CA ARG A 14 -12.26 1.85 10.76
C ARG A 14 -12.39 0.43 10.24
N PRO A 15 -13.60 -0.15 10.21
CA PRO A 15 -13.77 -1.50 9.69
C PRO A 15 -13.43 -1.59 8.19
N ASN A 16 -12.61 -2.57 7.82
CA ASN A 16 -12.32 -2.91 6.42
C ASN A 16 -13.20 -4.08 5.97
N TRP A 17 -14.49 -3.81 5.73
CA TRP A 17 -15.46 -4.86 5.44
C TRP A 17 -15.52 -5.27 3.96
N PHE A 18 -15.02 -4.44 3.04
CA PHE A 18 -15.19 -4.69 1.61
C PHE A 18 -13.91 -4.40 0.84
N SER A 19 -13.32 -5.46 0.29
CA SER A 19 -12.30 -5.35 -0.75
C SER A 19 -12.98 -4.96 -2.05
N ILE A 20 -12.55 -3.86 -2.68
CA ILE A 20 -13.12 -3.42 -3.95
C ILE A 20 -12.77 -4.45 -5.03
N PRO A 21 -13.76 -5.04 -5.74
CA PRO A 21 -13.49 -5.97 -6.83
C PRO A 21 -12.78 -5.29 -8.00
N GLU A 22 -11.84 -6.00 -8.61
CA GLU A 22 -11.11 -5.55 -9.80
C GLU A 22 -12.03 -5.08 -10.97
N PRO A 23 -13.14 -5.76 -11.30
CA PRO A 23 -14.05 -5.28 -12.35
C PRO A 23 -14.64 -3.91 -12.06
N LEU A 24 -14.91 -3.60 -10.79
CA LEU A 24 -15.45 -2.30 -10.40
C LEU A 24 -14.38 -1.20 -10.52
N LEU A 25 -13.13 -1.51 -10.18
CA LEU A 25 -11.98 -0.62 -10.41
C LEU A 25 -11.75 -0.39 -11.90
N LYS A 26 -11.84 -1.44 -12.73
CA LYS A 26 -11.74 -1.33 -14.20
C LYS A 26 -12.82 -0.44 -14.80
N ILE A 27 -14.05 -0.51 -14.30
CA ILE A 27 -15.14 0.38 -14.76
C ILE A 27 -14.87 1.83 -14.34
N ALA A 28 -14.44 2.06 -13.11
CA ALA A 28 -14.24 3.41 -12.58
C ALA A 28 -12.98 4.12 -13.14
N LEU A 29 -11.89 3.37 -13.38
CA LEU A 29 -10.57 3.92 -13.72
C LEU A 29 -10.08 3.53 -15.12
N GLY A 30 -10.81 2.67 -15.84
CA GLY A 30 -10.40 2.16 -17.14
C GLY A 30 -9.08 1.38 -17.05
N GLU A 31 -8.15 1.67 -17.96
CA GLU A 31 -6.83 1.02 -18.03
C GLU A 31 -5.92 1.38 -16.83
N MET A 32 -6.16 2.51 -16.14
CA MET A 32 -5.39 2.88 -14.94
C MET A 32 -5.66 1.96 -13.76
N SER A 33 -6.73 1.17 -13.79
CA SER A 33 -6.98 0.13 -12.80
C SER A 33 -5.83 -0.86 -12.69
N LEU A 34 -5.11 -1.12 -13.79
CA LEU A 34 -4.00 -2.07 -13.86
C LEU A 34 -2.88 -1.69 -12.90
N LEU A 35 -2.54 -0.40 -12.79
CA LEU A 35 -1.51 0.12 -11.87
C LEU A 35 -1.87 -0.07 -10.39
N ILE A 36 -3.16 -0.15 -10.08
CA ILE A 36 -3.67 -0.29 -8.71
C ILE A 36 -3.84 -1.77 -8.37
N THR A 37 -4.30 -2.57 -9.34
CA THR A 37 -4.53 -4.01 -9.15
C THR A 37 -3.24 -4.81 -9.22
N GLU A 38 -2.28 -4.36 -10.01
CA GLU A 38 -0.97 -4.98 -10.14
C GLU A 38 0.03 -4.28 -9.21
N GLY A 39 0.61 -5.07 -8.30
CA GLY A 39 1.67 -4.62 -7.42
C GLY A 39 2.98 -5.32 -7.80
N GLN A 40 4.05 -4.55 -7.90
CA GLN A 40 5.40 -5.08 -8.02
C GLN A 40 6.01 -5.29 -6.63
N TYR A 41 6.53 -6.48 -6.35
CA TYR A 41 7.38 -6.69 -5.17
C TYR A 41 8.78 -6.14 -5.47
N VAL A 42 9.18 -5.08 -4.77
CA VAL A 42 10.48 -4.42 -4.95
C VAL A 42 11.28 -4.42 -3.66
N THR A 43 12.53 -4.85 -3.76
CA THR A 43 13.51 -4.70 -2.67
C THR A 43 14.43 -3.53 -2.98
N PRO A 44 14.63 -2.57 -2.06
CA PRO A 44 15.41 -1.36 -2.31
C PRO A 44 16.93 -1.60 -2.21
N THR A 45 17.47 -2.56 -2.96
CA THR A 45 18.85 -3.04 -2.84
C THR A 45 19.89 -1.93 -3.02
N VAL A 46 19.76 -1.11 -4.07
CA VAL A 46 20.70 -0.01 -4.35
C VAL A 46 20.73 1.01 -3.20
N LEU A 47 19.59 1.33 -2.61
CA LEU A 47 19.51 2.28 -1.49
C LEU A 47 20.21 1.70 -0.24
N LEU A 48 19.97 0.42 0.06
CA LEU A 48 20.60 -0.26 1.18
C LEU A 48 22.13 -0.37 1.00
N GLU A 49 22.60 -0.69 -0.20
CA GLU A 49 24.02 -0.77 -0.54
C GLU A 49 24.74 0.58 -0.43
N ASN A 50 24.03 1.69 -0.73
CA ASN A 50 24.56 3.04 -0.61
C ASN A 50 24.37 3.64 0.80
N GLY A 51 23.95 2.83 1.79
CA GLY A 51 23.81 3.27 3.18
C GLY A 51 22.66 4.26 3.41
N TYR A 52 21.64 4.27 2.53
CA TYR A 52 20.45 5.08 2.74
C TYR A 52 19.68 4.61 3.96
N ILE A 53 19.41 5.54 4.89
CA ILE A 53 18.66 5.26 6.11
C ILE A 53 17.20 5.67 5.89
N PHE A 54 16.30 4.68 5.85
CA PHE A 54 14.87 4.93 5.77
C PHE A 54 14.36 5.54 7.08
N GLN A 55 13.61 6.64 6.97
CA GLN A 55 12.95 7.28 8.12
C GLN A 55 11.89 6.38 8.75
N TYR A 56 11.20 5.57 7.92
CA TYR A 56 10.21 4.60 8.36
C TYR A 56 10.56 3.25 7.73
N THR A 57 11.03 2.30 8.53
CA THR A 57 11.43 0.97 8.07
C THR A 57 10.26 -0.01 8.04
N ASP A 58 9.19 0.28 8.77
CA ASP A 58 7.97 -0.51 8.83
C ASP A 58 6.75 0.27 8.34
N MET A 59 5.84 -0.44 7.68
CA MET A 59 4.60 0.12 7.14
C MET A 59 3.74 0.78 8.23
N LYS A 60 3.67 0.21 9.44
CA LYS A 60 2.86 0.78 10.54
C LYS A 60 3.42 2.12 10.99
N GLU A 61 4.74 2.26 11.06
CA GLU A 61 5.38 3.52 11.43
C GLU A 61 5.11 4.61 10.40
N ALA A 62 5.21 4.25 9.12
CA ALA A 62 4.89 5.17 8.03
C ALA A 62 3.41 5.62 8.10
N ILE A 63 2.46 4.69 8.26
CA ILE A 63 1.03 5.03 8.39
C ILE A 63 0.76 5.92 9.61
N ARG A 64 1.40 5.64 10.75
CA ARG A 64 1.27 6.45 11.98
C ARG A 64 1.77 7.88 11.81
N SER A 65 2.74 8.11 10.91
CA SER A 65 3.25 9.47 10.65
C SER A 65 2.30 10.33 9.80
N LEU A 66 1.37 9.72 9.07
CA LEU A 66 0.45 10.40 8.15
C LEU A 66 -0.88 10.81 8.80
N TYR A 67 -1.29 10.10 9.85
CA TYR A 67 -2.59 10.26 10.54
C TYR A 67 -2.39 10.25 12.05
#